data_AF-A0A2W6D8I9-F1
#
_entry.id   AF-A0A2W6D8I9-F1
#
_cell.length_a   1.000
_cell.length_b   1.000
_cell.length_c   1.000
_cell.angle_alpha   90.00
_cell.angle_beta   90.00
_cell.angle_gamma   90.00
#
_symmetry.space_group_name_H-M   'P 1'
#
loop_
_entity.id
_entity.type
_entity.pdbx_description
1 polymer ?
#
loop_
_entity_poly.entity_id
_entity_poly.type
_entity_poly.pdbx_seq_one_letter_code
_entity_poly.pdbx_strand_id
1 'polypeptide(L)'
;MTPVNPSASASTHASAVSTNSTSGASEQPHRWVIVVEQGLPVGLASNTAAILALTLGKTAPELIGPVVTDADGRDYPGLTLLPLPVLTHHQAGLRELADAARAASLLAAVMTGTAQRAKTYPEYTGQLAATPAAALHLVGIGLLGPQKIMRRLTGSLPLLR
;
A
#
# COMPACT_ATOMS: atom_id res chain seq x y z
N MET A 1 35.67 52.02 -28.02
CA MET A 1 35.96 51.09 -29.14
C MET A 1 36.62 49.85 -28.54
N THR A 2 35.88 48.75 -28.45
CA THR A 2 36.46 47.41 -28.27
C THR A 2 37.23 47.03 -29.53
N PRO A 3 38.29 46.22 -29.37
CA PRO A 3 38.41 45.07 -30.25
C PRO A 3 38.48 43.77 -29.45
N VAL A 4 37.97 42.75 -30.14
CA VAL A 4 37.75 41.37 -29.75
C VAL A 4 38.99 40.53 -30.09
N ASN A 5 39.04 39.35 -29.46
CA ASN A 5 39.66 38.07 -29.87
C ASN A 5 41.04 37.70 -29.29
N PRO A 6 41.39 36.38 -29.24
CA PRO A 6 40.58 35.16 -29.38
C PRO A 6 40.85 34.09 -28.29
N SER A 7 40.04 33.03 -28.34
CA SER A 7 40.05 31.82 -27.51
C SER A 7 41.25 30.89 -27.70
N ALA A 8 41.44 30.06 -26.64
CA ALA A 8 41.78 28.63 -26.66
C ALA A 8 43.26 28.20 -26.59
N SER A 9 43.63 27.60 -25.46
CA SER A 9 44.25 26.27 -25.40
C SER A 9 44.45 25.82 -23.93
N ALA A 10 43.77 24.74 -23.53
CA ALA A 10 44.23 23.86 -22.45
C ALA A 10 43.53 22.49 -22.55
N SER A 11 44.40 21.49 -22.61
CA SER A 11 44.26 20.04 -22.75
C SER A 11 43.31 19.28 -21.80
N THR A 12 42.67 18.26 -22.36
CA THR A 12 42.66 16.85 -21.92
C THR A 12 42.29 16.50 -20.47
N HIS A 13 41.14 15.82 -20.30
CA HIS A 13 41.10 14.53 -19.62
C HIS A 13 39.85 13.74 -20.00
N ALA A 14 40.08 12.55 -20.57
CA ALA A 14 39.07 11.54 -20.73
C ALA A 14 38.69 10.97 -19.36
N SER A 15 37.40 10.77 -19.12
CA SER A 15 36.91 9.70 -18.26
C SER A 15 35.47 9.36 -18.68
N ALA A 16 35.35 8.19 -19.31
CA ALA A 16 34.09 7.50 -19.50
C ALA A 16 33.52 7.15 -18.13
N VAL A 17 32.36 7.70 -17.79
CA VAL A 17 31.55 7.20 -16.67
C VAL A 17 30.58 6.18 -17.26
N SER A 18 30.98 4.91 -17.15
CA SER A 18 30.05 3.79 -17.13
C SER A 18 29.35 3.78 -15.77
N THR A 19 28.04 4.01 -15.76
CA THR A 19 27.09 3.59 -14.71
C THR A 19 25.69 3.79 -15.30
N ASN A 20 24.72 2.89 -15.23
CA ASN A 20 24.66 1.55 -14.70
C ASN A 20 23.48 0.89 -15.43
N SER A 21 23.65 -0.38 -15.75
CA SER A 21 22.58 -1.30 -16.14
C SER A 21 21.48 -1.33 -15.06
N THR A 22 20.35 -0.67 -15.30
CA THR A 22 19.13 -0.97 -14.56
C THR A 22 18.50 -2.19 -15.20
N SER A 23 18.74 -3.31 -14.53
CA SER A 23 17.93 -4.53 -14.52
C SER A 23 16.51 -4.29 -15.03
N GLY A 24 16.18 -4.87 -16.18
CA GLY A 24 14.82 -5.04 -16.66
C GLY A 24 14.07 -6.05 -15.81
N ALA A 25 13.90 -5.78 -14.51
CA ALA A 25 12.83 -6.38 -13.75
C ALA A 25 11.54 -5.77 -14.30
N SER A 26 10.84 -6.51 -15.16
CA SER A 26 9.49 -6.16 -15.60
C SER A 26 8.69 -5.73 -14.37
N GLU A 27 8.29 -4.48 -14.30
CA GLU A 27 7.47 -3.96 -13.20
C GLU A 27 6.14 -4.73 -13.25
N GLN A 28 6.04 -5.77 -12.43
CA GLN A 28 4.84 -6.59 -12.40
C GLN A 28 3.70 -5.70 -11.93
N PRO A 29 2.54 -5.70 -12.59
CA PRO A 29 1.43 -4.88 -12.15
C PRO A 29 1.12 -5.18 -10.70
N HIS A 30 1.01 -4.13 -9.88
CA HIS A 30 0.70 -4.25 -8.46
C HIS A 30 -0.81 -4.29 -8.27
N ARG A 31 -1.27 -5.00 -7.24
CA ARG A 31 -2.67 -5.00 -6.82
C ARG A 31 -2.75 -4.59 -5.37
N TRP A 32 -3.73 -3.75 -5.09
CA TRP A 32 -4.08 -3.28 -3.76
C TRP A 32 -5.48 -3.79 -3.43
N VAL A 33 -5.64 -4.53 -2.34
CA VAL A 33 -6.93 -5.15 -1.96
C VAL A 33 -7.13 -4.98 -0.47
N ILE A 34 -8.34 -4.62 -0.06
CA ILE A 34 -8.79 -4.74 1.34
C ILE A 34 -9.71 -5.96 1.44
N VAL A 35 -9.54 -6.79 2.47
CA VAL A 35 -10.45 -7.87 2.81
C VAL A 35 -10.94 -7.65 4.23
N VAL A 36 -12.24 -7.51 4.44
CA VAL A 36 -12.87 -7.34 5.76
C VAL A 36 -13.59 -8.61 6.18
N GLU A 37 -13.82 -8.78 7.48
CA GLU A 37 -14.57 -9.92 8.00
C GLU A 37 -16.02 -9.90 7.49
N GLN A 38 -16.45 -11.05 6.99
CA GLN A 38 -17.81 -11.27 6.54
C GLN A 38 -18.79 -11.16 7.71
N GLY A 39 -19.86 -10.37 7.51
CA GLY A 39 -20.88 -10.15 8.55
C GLY A 39 -20.57 -8.98 9.48
N LEU A 40 -19.44 -8.28 9.31
CA LEU A 40 -19.24 -7.00 9.98
C LEU A 40 -20.36 -6.02 9.59
N PRO A 41 -20.94 -5.28 10.56
CA PRO A 41 -21.82 -4.16 10.27
C PRO A 41 -21.17 -3.18 9.29
N VAL A 42 -21.92 -2.68 8.31
CA VAL A 42 -21.39 -1.88 7.20
C VAL A 42 -20.51 -0.72 7.68
N GLY A 43 -20.91 0.00 8.73
CA GLY A 43 -20.11 1.09 9.30
C GLY A 43 -18.76 0.64 9.85
N LEU A 44 -18.70 -0.54 10.47
CA LEU A 44 -17.46 -1.11 10.98
C LEU A 44 -16.58 -1.66 9.84
N ALA A 45 -17.18 -2.25 8.81
CA ALA A 45 -16.47 -2.69 7.61
C ALA A 45 -15.86 -1.50 6.87
N SER A 46 -16.61 -0.42 6.65
CA SER A 46 -16.12 0.81 6.01
C SER A 46 -14.99 1.46 6.80
N ASN A 47 -15.13 1.57 8.13
CA ASN A 47 -14.07 2.12 8.98
C ASN A 47 -12.79 1.26 8.94
N THR A 48 -12.94 -0.07 9.00
CA THR A 48 -11.82 -1.01 8.88
C THR A 48 -11.11 -0.82 7.55
N ALA A 49 -11.85 -0.73 6.44
CA ALA A 49 -11.28 -0.52 5.12
C ALA A 49 -10.54 0.83 5.01
N ALA A 50 -11.09 1.90 5.57
CA ALA A 50 -10.45 3.21 5.58
C ALA A 50 -9.12 3.21 6.36
N ILE A 51 -9.08 2.64 7.57
CA ILE A 51 -7.86 2.56 8.38
C ILE A 51 -6.77 1.75 7.66
N LEU A 52 -7.15 0.62 7.06
CA LEU A 52 -6.22 -0.22 6.31
C LEU A 52 -5.69 0.48 5.06
N ALA A 53 -6.56 1.20 4.32
CA ALA A 53 -6.17 2.00 3.17
C ALA A 53 -5.20 3.13 3.55
N LEU A 54 -5.47 3.86 4.66
CA LEU A 54 -4.58 4.90 5.17
C LEU A 54 -3.21 4.33 5.55
N THR A 55 -3.18 3.18 6.22
CA THR A 55 -1.94 2.53 6.66
C THR A 55 -1.09 2.09 5.46
N LEU A 56 -1.72 1.48 4.45
CA LEU A 56 -1.02 1.07 3.23
C LEU A 56 -0.59 2.27 2.38
N GLY A 57 -1.44 3.27 2.20
CA GLY A 57 -1.10 4.49 1.45
C GLY A 57 0.05 5.28 2.09
N LYS A 58 0.15 5.29 3.43
CA LYS A 58 1.32 5.85 4.13
C LYS A 58 2.60 5.06 3.86
N THR A 59 2.48 3.74 3.69
CA THR A 59 3.64 2.84 3.53
C THR A 59 4.10 2.74 2.07
N ALA A 60 3.18 2.95 1.12
CA ALA A 60 3.41 2.96 -0.32
C ALA A 60 2.90 4.28 -0.92
N PRO A 61 3.52 5.44 -0.57
CA PRO A 61 3.08 6.75 -1.03
C PRO A 61 3.12 6.92 -2.54
N GLU A 62 3.95 6.15 -3.24
CA GLU A 62 4.03 6.10 -4.71
C GLU A 62 2.73 5.64 -5.39
N LEU A 63 1.80 5.03 -4.63
CA LEU A 63 0.49 4.64 -5.13
C LEU A 63 -0.53 5.78 -5.11
N ILE A 64 -0.19 6.93 -4.55
CA ILE A 64 -1.04 8.11 -4.54
C ILE A 64 -0.57 9.03 -5.67
N GLY A 65 -1.50 9.39 -6.54
CA GLY A 65 -1.22 10.25 -7.68
C GLY A 65 -0.80 11.67 -7.27
N PRO A 66 -0.30 12.46 -8.23
CA PRO A 66 -0.03 13.87 -7.98
C PRO A 66 -1.34 14.66 -7.75
N VAL A 67 -1.19 15.89 -7.28
CA VAL A 67 -2.28 16.88 -7.27
C VAL A 67 -2.85 17.02 -8.68
N VAL A 68 -4.18 17.13 -8.77
CA VAL A 68 -4.90 17.39 -10.01
C VAL A 68 -5.66 18.71 -9.90
N THR A 69 -5.67 19.49 -10.97
CA THR A 69 -6.34 20.79 -11.02
C THR A 69 -7.60 20.69 -11.87
N ASP A 70 -8.72 21.19 -11.36
CA ASP A 70 -9.97 21.27 -12.15
C ASP A 70 -9.92 22.39 -13.20
N ALA A 71 -10.96 22.47 -14.04
CA ALA A 71 -11.04 23.48 -15.10
C ALA A 71 -11.14 24.93 -14.58
N ASP A 72 -11.48 25.12 -13.30
CA ASP A 72 -11.57 26.43 -12.66
C ASP A 72 -10.27 26.80 -11.92
N GLY A 73 -9.23 25.97 -12.01
CA GLY A 73 -7.95 26.20 -11.34
C GLY A 73 -7.90 25.79 -9.87
N ARG A 74 -8.83 24.95 -9.38
CA ARG A 74 -8.78 24.43 -8.01
C ARG A 74 -7.97 23.14 -7.95
N ASP A 75 -7.05 23.07 -6.99
CA ASP A 75 -6.22 21.89 -6.74
C ASP A 75 -6.90 20.88 -5.82
N TYR A 76 -6.82 19.60 -6.17
CA TYR A 76 -7.30 18.47 -5.38
C TYR A 76 -6.13 17.52 -5.08
N PRO A 77 -6.02 17.00 -3.84
CA PRO A 77 -5.05 15.96 -3.52
C PRO A 77 -5.21 14.75 -4.45
N GLY A 78 -4.09 14.12 -4.79
CA GLY A 78 -4.13 12.91 -5.60
C GLY A 78 -4.81 11.75 -4.89
N LEU A 79 -5.41 10.88 -5.69
CA LEU A 79 -6.06 9.65 -5.25
C LEU A 79 -5.23 8.43 -5.64
N THR A 80 -5.67 7.25 -5.24
CA THR A 80 -4.99 5.99 -5.55
C THR A 80 -4.86 5.76 -7.06
N LEU A 81 -3.66 5.43 -7.54
CA LEU A 81 -3.37 5.10 -8.94
C LEU A 81 -3.89 3.71 -9.34
N LEU A 82 -4.13 2.84 -8.37
CA LEU A 82 -4.63 1.48 -8.57
C LEU A 82 -6.06 1.34 -8.01
N PRO A 83 -6.93 0.51 -8.60
CA PRO A 83 -8.20 0.16 -8.00
C PRO A 83 -8.02 -0.48 -6.62
N LEU A 84 -8.86 -0.08 -5.66
CA LEU A 84 -8.85 -0.57 -4.28
C LEU A 84 -10.17 -1.30 -3.95
N PRO A 85 -10.38 -2.54 -4.44
CA PRO A 85 -11.55 -3.31 -4.08
C PRO A 85 -11.57 -3.65 -2.59
N VAL A 86 -12.77 -3.62 -2.01
CA VAL A 86 -13.06 -4.13 -0.67
C VAL A 86 -13.80 -5.45 -0.82
N LEU A 87 -13.16 -6.53 -0.38
CA LEU A 87 -13.67 -7.90 -0.43
C LEU A 87 -14.06 -8.36 0.97
N THR A 88 -14.75 -9.49 1.05
CA THR A 88 -15.12 -10.11 2.32
C THR A 88 -14.59 -11.53 2.42
N HIS A 89 -14.26 -11.94 3.65
CA HIS A 89 -13.88 -13.32 3.94
C HIS A 89 -14.28 -13.71 5.37
N HIS A 90 -14.39 -15.00 5.64
CA HIS A 90 -14.65 -15.51 6.98
C HIS A 90 -13.34 -15.51 7.80
N GLN A 91 -13.47 -15.68 9.12
CA GLN A 91 -12.34 -15.45 10.03
C GLN A 91 -11.13 -16.38 9.80
N ALA A 92 -11.36 -17.66 9.50
CA ALA A 92 -10.27 -18.59 9.16
C ALA A 92 -9.52 -18.12 7.90
N GLY A 93 -10.25 -17.75 6.86
CA GLY A 93 -9.68 -17.19 5.63
C GLY A 93 -8.88 -15.89 5.83
N LEU A 94 -9.31 -14.99 6.73
CA LEU A 94 -8.50 -13.80 7.06
C LEU A 94 -7.15 -14.17 7.68
N ARG A 95 -7.11 -15.21 8.55
CA ARG A 95 -5.85 -15.71 9.13
C ARG A 95 -4.97 -16.35 8.07
N GLU A 96 -5.55 -17.19 7.20
CA GLU A 96 -4.84 -17.80 6.08
C GLU A 96 -4.23 -16.74 5.15
N LEU A 97 -4.97 -15.67 4.86
CA LEU A 97 -4.45 -14.52 4.10
C LEU A 97 -3.29 -13.82 4.81
N ALA A 98 -3.40 -13.59 6.12
CA ALA A 98 -2.32 -12.96 6.90
C ALA A 98 -1.05 -13.82 6.90
N ASP A 99 -1.19 -15.14 7.06
CA ASP A 99 -0.07 -16.07 7.06
C ASP A 99 0.56 -16.18 5.66
N ALA A 100 -0.27 -16.28 4.62
CA ALA A 100 0.18 -16.31 3.23
C ALA A 100 0.89 -15.00 2.84
N ALA A 101 0.40 -13.85 3.30
CA ALA A 101 1.04 -12.56 3.07
C ALA A 101 2.43 -12.48 3.73
N ARG A 102 2.57 -12.96 4.97
CA ARG A 102 3.89 -13.04 5.63
C ARG A 102 4.83 -14.00 4.90
N ALA A 103 4.35 -15.19 4.54
CA ALA A 103 5.15 -16.20 3.84
C ALA A 103 5.64 -15.69 2.46
N ALA A 104 4.82 -14.89 1.77
CA ALA A 104 5.16 -14.30 0.48
C ALA A 104 5.84 -12.92 0.60
N SER A 105 6.15 -12.44 1.81
CA SER A 105 6.73 -11.11 2.08
C SER A 105 5.97 -9.97 1.39
N LEU A 106 4.63 -10.05 1.38
CA LEU A 106 3.78 -8.99 0.85
C LEU A 106 3.67 -7.84 1.86
N LEU A 107 3.49 -6.63 1.34
CA LEU A 107 3.10 -5.52 2.20
C LEU A 107 1.67 -5.76 2.69
N ALA A 108 1.50 -5.92 4.00
CA ALA A 108 0.22 -6.22 4.61
C ALA A 108 0.00 -5.36 5.86
N ALA A 109 -1.20 -4.81 5.99
CA ALA A 109 -1.69 -4.18 7.22
C ALA A 109 -2.82 -5.04 7.78
N VAL A 110 -2.77 -5.39 9.07
CA VAL A 110 -3.79 -6.23 9.72
C VAL A 110 -4.47 -5.42 10.81
N MET A 111 -5.81 -5.38 10.78
CA MET A 111 -6.61 -4.81 11.85
C MET A 111 -7.26 -5.93 12.66
N THR A 112 -7.11 -5.87 13.98
CA THR A 112 -7.72 -6.83 14.90
C THR A 112 -8.84 -6.19 15.70
N GLY A 113 -9.71 -6.99 16.30
CA GLY A 113 -10.80 -6.53 17.16
C GLY A 113 -10.34 -5.73 18.38
N THR A 114 -9.06 -5.82 18.77
CA THR A 114 -8.48 -4.94 19.80
C THR A 114 -8.48 -3.47 19.36
N ALA A 115 -8.09 -3.20 18.10
CA ALA A 115 -8.12 -1.85 17.53
C ALA A 115 -9.54 -1.31 17.38
N GLN A 116 -10.52 -2.19 17.15
CA GLN A 116 -11.92 -1.81 17.00
C GLN A 116 -12.57 -1.40 18.34
N ARG A 117 -12.14 -1.99 19.46
CA ARG A 117 -12.69 -1.71 20.80
C ARG A 117 -11.95 -0.61 21.55
N ALA A 118 -10.66 -0.44 21.28
CA ALA A 118 -9.84 0.55 21.95
C ALA A 118 -10.29 1.98 21.63
N LYS A 119 -10.34 2.84 22.65
CA LYS A 119 -10.65 4.26 22.50
C LYS A 119 -9.39 5.11 22.31
N THR A 120 -8.24 4.57 22.70
CA THR A 120 -6.95 5.25 22.62
C THR A 120 -5.88 4.33 22.06
N TYR A 121 -4.84 4.91 21.48
CA TYR A 121 -3.72 4.13 20.94
C TYR A 121 -2.95 3.35 22.02
N PRO A 122 -2.67 3.91 23.22
CA PRO A 122 -2.08 3.14 24.32
C PRO A 122 -2.93 1.92 24.71
N GLU A 123 -4.25 2.08 24.83
CA GLU A 123 -5.17 0.97 25.10
C GLU A 123 -5.09 -0.11 24.02
N TYR A 124 -5.10 0.29 22.74
CA TYR A 124 -4.92 -0.64 21.62
C TYR A 124 -3.62 -1.43 21.74
N THR A 125 -2.49 -0.75 21.89
CA THR A 125 -1.17 -1.42 21.94
C THR A 125 -1.03 -2.34 23.15
N GLY A 126 -1.58 -1.94 24.31
CA GLY A 126 -1.62 -2.78 25.51
C GLY A 126 -2.47 -4.04 25.32
N GLN A 127 -3.69 -3.90 24.78
CA GLN A 127 -4.56 -5.04 24.48
C GLN A 127 -3.93 -6.00 23.46
N LEU A 128 -3.32 -5.46 22.41
CA LEU A 128 -2.65 -6.26 21.37
C LEU A 128 -1.47 -7.04 21.97
N ALA A 129 -0.60 -6.38 22.74
CA ALA A 129 0.56 -7.01 23.36
C ALA A 129 0.19 -8.11 24.37
N ALA A 130 -0.94 -7.96 25.05
CA ALA A 130 -1.45 -8.94 26.01
C ALA A 130 -2.20 -10.12 25.37
N THR A 131 -2.50 -10.07 24.06
CA THR A 131 -3.32 -11.11 23.40
C THR A 131 -2.43 -12.00 22.51
N PRO A 132 -2.37 -13.32 22.77
CA PRO A 132 -1.66 -14.25 21.90
C PRO A 132 -2.18 -14.21 20.46
N ALA A 133 -1.30 -14.38 19.46
CA ALA A 133 -1.69 -14.31 18.05
C ALA A 133 -2.84 -15.28 17.68
N ALA A 134 -2.86 -16.47 18.26
CA ALA A 134 -3.95 -17.43 18.07
C ALA A 134 -5.30 -16.92 18.60
N ALA A 135 -5.30 -16.08 19.63
CA ALA A 135 -6.50 -15.49 20.22
C ALA A 135 -6.94 -14.16 19.56
N LEU A 136 -6.11 -13.58 18.68
CA LEU A 136 -6.47 -12.34 17.99
C LEU A 136 -7.59 -12.56 16.97
N HIS A 137 -8.71 -11.88 17.17
CA HIS A 137 -9.76 -11.77 16.17
C HIS A 137 -9.38 -10.74 15.11
N LEU A 138 -9.18 -11.14 13.86
CA LEU A 138 -8.97 -10.21 12.74
C LEU A 138 -10.33 -9.65 12.29
N VAL A 139 -10.39 -8.35 12.04
CA VAL A 139 -11.56 -7.68 11.45
C VAL A 139 -11.31 -7.27 10.01
N GLY A 140 -10.05 -7.21 9.60
CA GLY A 140 -9.67 -7.05 8.20
C GLY A 140 -8.17 -7.05 7.96
N ILE A 141 -7.80 -7.18 6.69
CA ILE A 141 -6.44 -7.14 6.19
C ILE A 141 -6.38 -6.32 4.90
N GLY A 142 -5.43 -5.41 4.81
CA GLY A 142 -5.04 -4.76 3.56
C GLY A 142 -3.81 -5.45 3.00
N LEU A 143 -3.80 -5.70 1.70
CA LEU A 143 -2.72 -6.37 0.98
C LEU A 143 -2.28 -5.53 -0.22
N LEU A 144 -0.97 -5.42 -0.40
CA LEU A 144 -0.34 -4.86 -1.59
C LEU A 144 0.77 -5.79 -2.08
N GLY A 145 0.79 -6.07 -3.38
CA GLY A 145 1.89 -6.82 -3.97
C GLY A 145 1.68 -7.23 -5.43
N PRO A 146 2.52 -8.14 -5.96
CA PRO A 146 2.49 -8.55 -7.36
C PRO A 146 1.15 -9.18 -7.77
N GLN A 147 0.60 -8.74 -8.90
CA GLN A 147 -0.72 -9.13 -9.38
C GLN A 147 -0.96 -10.65 -9.41
N LYS A 148 0.04 -11.45 -9.81
CA LYS A 148 -0.11 -12.91 -9.89
C LYS A 148 -0.37 -13.53 -8.51
N ILE A 149 0.37 -13.11 -7.50
CA ILE A 149 0.21 -13.60 -6.12
C ILE A 149 -1.11 -13.08 -5.56
N MET A 150 -1.40 -11.80 -5.74
CA MET A 150 -2.63 -11.17 -5.25
C MET A 150 -3.89 -11.83 -5.84
N ARG A 151 -3.92 -12.10 -7.15
CA ARG A 151 -5.05 -12.80 -7.79
C ARG A 151 -5.23 -14.22 -7.26
N ARG A 152 -4.15 -14.94 -6.95
CA ARG A 152 -4.26 -16.27 -6.34
C ARG A 152 -4.87 -16.21 -4.95
N LEU A 153 -4.48 -15.20 -4.15
CA LEU A 153 -4.96 -15.06 -2.78
C LEU A 153 -6.39 -14.52 -2.68
N THR A 154 -6.77 -13.59 -3.56
CA THR A 154 -8.02 -12.82 -3.38
C THR A 154 -9.00 -12.93 -4.54
N GLY A 155 -8.64 -13.61 -5.63
CA GLY A 155 -9.39 -13.56 -6.89
C GLY A 155 -10.78 -14.20 -6.87
N SER A 156 -11.03 -15.11 -5.92
CA SER A 156 -12.32 -15.79 -5.73
C SER A 156 -13.18 -15.16 -4.63
N LEU A 157 -12.67 -14.14 -3.91
CA LEU A 157 -13.37 -13.57 -2.78
C LEU A 157 -14.49 -12.63 -3.25
N PRO A 158 -15.67 -12.67 -2.61
CA PRO A 158 -16.78 -11.79 -2.96
C PRO A 158 -16.49 -10.34 -2.55
N LEU A 159 -16.99 -9.39 -3.35
CA LEU A 159 -17.03 -7.97 -2.98
C LEU A 159 -17.88 -7.76 -1.73
N LEU A 160 -17.50 -6.78 -0.91
CA LEU A 160 -18.36 -6.26 0.15
C LEU A 160 -19.64 -5.70 -0.49
N ARG A 161 -20.80 -6.05 0.10
CA ARG A 161 -22.13 -5.59 -0.32
C ARG A 161 -22.80 -4.81 0.78
#